data_AF-A0AAW2F131-F1
#
_entry.id   AF-A0AAW2F131-F1
#
_cell.length_a   1.000
_cell.length_b   1.000
_cell.length_c   1.000
_cell.angle_alpha   90.00
_cell.angle_beta   90.00
_cell.angle_gamma   90.00
#
_symmetry.space_group_name_H-M   'P 1'
#
loop_
_entity.id
_entity.type
_entity.pdbx_description
1 polymer ?
#
loop_
_entity_poly.entity_id
_entity_poly.type
_entity_poly.pdbx_seq_one_letter_code
_entity_poly.pdbx_strand_id
1 'polypeptide(L)'
;MSFFQLVLKARKLEKARSRYEDEKLRSIEISEGVKPRLTFNQRLRRKRLKYRSKLKRVWNKIISSIKHTWVYKKARLLRMDGSLENYILKSMFGFLSGIFLTYMFFVFFVIQLSFTFSSATMLCAILGMILTLGLAFSYRVRCIVFLLLPQFFSKRGRQALMAYAFILTLTGPAKNILHNISVLSESLACEQVSFYEQVRLGMFYSPLLLSLLILTTKTHRIN
;
A
#
# COMPACT_ATOMS: atom_id res chain seq x y z
N MET A 1 16.71 -7.96 -18.21
CA MET A 1 16.11 -9.05 -17.39
C MET A 1 15.74 -10.32 -18.17
N SER A 2 15.54 -10.30 -19.49
CA SER A 2 15.12 -11.46 -20.32
C SER A 2 16.17 -12.58 -20.44
N PHE A 3 17.46 -12.23 -20.61
CA PHE A 3 18.54 -13.22 -20.73
C PHE A 3 18.70 -14.10 -19.49
N PHE A 4 18.60 -13.51 -18.30
CA PHE A 4 18.65 -14.25 -17.04
C PHE A 4 17.50 -15.26 -16.91
N GLN A 5 16.30 -14.91 -17.37
CA GLN A 5 15.16 -15.83 -17.38
C GLN A 5 15.37 -17.01 -18.35
N LEU A 6 15.98 -16.77 -19.51
CA LEU A 6 16.34 -17.83 -20.47
C LEU A 6 17.36 -18.81 -19.88
N VAL A 7 18.41 -18.31 -19.25
CA VAL A 7 19.44 -19.14 -18.58
C VAL A 7 18.85 -19.96 -17.44
N LEU A 8 17.96 -19.39 -16.63
CA LEU A 8 17.25 -20.13 -15.58
C LEU A 8 16.32 -21.22 -16.16
N LYS A 9 15.69 -20.96 -17.30
CA LYS A 9 14.82 -21.92 -17.99
C LYS A 9 15.64 -23.09 -18.56
N ALA A 10 16.77 -22.81 -19.19
CA ALA A 10 17.70 -23.82 -19.68
C ALA A 10 18.21 -24.73 -18.54
N ARG A 11 18.69 -24.15 -17.43
CA ARG A 11 19.11 -24.92 -16.26
C ARG A 11 17.98 -25.76 -15.65
N LYS A 12 16.74 -25.28 -15.65
CA LYS A 12 15.58 -26.07 -15.21
C LYS A 12 15.32 -27.27 -16.11
N LEU A 13 15.40 -27.09 -17.43
CA LEU A 13 15.21 -28.14 -18.43
C LEU A 13 16.29 -29.20 -18.32
N GLU A 14 17.55 -28.80 -18.18
CA GLU A 14 18.68 -29.71 -18.01
C GLU A 14 18.55 -30.56 -16.74
N LYS A 15 18.17 -29.94 -15.61
CA LYS A 15 17.85 -30.67 -14.37
C LYS A 15 16.64 -31.60 -14.50
N ALA A 16 15.69 -31.29 -15.37
CA ALA A 16 14.55 -32.15 -15.64
C ALA A 16 14.96 -33.35 -16.50
N ARG A 17 15.76 -33.12 -17.55
CA ARG A 17 16.31 -34.15 -18.43
C ARG A 17 17.14 -35.17 -17.65
N SER A 18 18.09 -34.72 -16.83
CA SER A 18 18.93 -35.62 -16.01
C SER A 18 18.08 -36.48 -15.05
N ARG A 19 17.04 -35.90 -14.43
CA ARG A 19 16.12 -36.70 -13.59
C ARG A 19 15.33 -37.75 -14.38
N TYR A 20 14.94 -37.43 -15.61
CA TYR A 20 14.24 -38.36 -16.50
C TYR A 20 15.15 -39.51 -16.92
N GLU A 21 16.39 -39.22 -17.30
CA GLU A 21 17.39 -40.23 -17.64
C GLU A 21 17.66 -41.16 -16.44
N ASP A 22 17.84 -40.59 -15.24
CA ASP A 22 17.99 -41.39 -14.02
C ASP A 22 16.74 -42.25 -13.70
N GLU A 23 15.53 -41.75 -13.93
CA GLU A 23 14.29 -42.51 -13.74
C GLU A 23 14.13 -43.62 -14.78
N LYS A 24 14.55 -43.37 -16.03
CA LYS A 24 14.58 -44.37 -17.10
C LYS A 24 15.55 -45.51 -16.78
N LEU A 25 16.79 -45.20 -16.40
CA LEU A 25 17.78 -46.21 -15.99
C LEU A 25 17.26 -47.06 -14.82
N ARG A 26 16.64 -46.41 -13.82
CA ARG A 26 16.01 -47.13 -12.70
C ARG A 26 14.86 -48.04 -13.12
N SER A 27 14.04 -47.65 -14.11
CA SER A 27 12.97 -48.52 -14.60
C SER A 27 13.51 -49.77 -15.30
N ILE A 28 14.65 -49.64 -16.00
CA ILE A 28 15.35 -50.75 -16.64
C ILE A 28 15.92 -51.71 -15.58
N GLU A 29 16.64 -51.19 -14.57
CA GLU A 29 17.13 -52.01 -13.44
C GLU A 29 16.01 -52.77 -12.73
N ILE A 30 14.85 -52.14 -12.54
CA ILE A 30 13.68 -52.77 -11.92
C ILE A 30 13.12 -53.88 -12.80
N SER A 31 13.07 -53.71 -14.13
CA SER A 31 12.60 -54.75 -15.05
C SER A 31 13.52 -55.96 -15.11
N GLU A 32 14.82 -55.77 -14.85
CA GLU A 32 15.80 -56.85 -14.73
C GLU A 32 15.78 -57.54 -13.35
N GLY A 33 14.88 -57.13 -12.45
CA GLY A 33 14.75 -57.71 -11.10
C GLY A 33 15.81 -57.23 -10.11
N VAL A 34 16.66 -56.27 -10.49
CA VAL A 34 17.70 -55.71 -9.62
C VAL A 34 17.07 -54.69 -8.66
N LYS A 35 17.45 -54.76 -7.37
CA LYS A 35 16.99 -53.76 -6.38
C LYS A 35 17.67 -52.42 -6.65
N PRO A 36 16.92 -51.34 -6.96
CA PRO A 36 17.52 -50.07 -7.35
C PRO A 36 18.22 -49.36 -6.19
N ARG A 37 19.40 -48.80 -6.44
CA ARG A 37 20.14 -47.96 -5.48
C ARG A 37 19.43 -46.62 -5.32
N LEU A 38 18.78 -46.42 -4.17
CA LEU A 38 18.01 -45.22 -3.86
C LEU A 38 18.86 -44.18 -3.13
N THR A 39 18.99 -42.98 -3.71
CA THR A 39 19.60 -41.83 -3.04
C THR A 39 18.77 -41.40 -1.82
N PHE A 40 19.42 -40.83 -0.80
CA PHE A 40 18.76 -40.34 0.42
C PHE A 40 17.61 -39.36 0.14
N ASN A 41 17.81 -38.41 -0.78
CA ASN A 41 16.78 -37.47 -1.21
C ASN A 41 15.54 -38.14 -1.82
N GLN A 42 15.73 -39.24 -2.54
CA GLN A 42 14.63 -40.00 -3.13
C GLN A 42 13.86 -40.79 -2.08
N ARG A 43 14.56 -41.37 -1.09
CA ARG A 43 13.94 -42.01 0.07
C ARG A 43 13.07 -41.00 0.84
N LEU A 44 13.58 -39.79 1.05
CA LEU A 44 12.86 -38.69 1.70
C LEU A 44 11.64 -38.24 0.88
N ARG A 45 11.78 -38.13 -0.45
CA ARG A 45 10.65 -37.78 -1.35
C ARG A 45 9.56 -38.85 -1.32
N ARG A 46 9.91 -40.14 -1.36
CA ARG A 46 8.97 -41.25 -1.23
C ARG A 46 8.28 -41.26 0.14
N LYS A 47 9.03 -41.08 1.24
CA LYS A 47 8.45 -40.95 2.59
C LYS A 47 7.46 -39.78 2.66
N ARG A 48 7.81 -38.61 2.11
CA ARG A 48 6.91 -37.43 2.03
C ARG A 48 5.64 -37.72 1.24
N LEU A 49 5.74 -38.35 0.07
CA LEU A 49 4.58 -38.72 -0.74
C LEU A 49 3.66 -39.72 -0.01
N LYS A 50 4.25 -40.72 0.66
CA LYS A 50 3.52 -41.71 1.47
C LYS A 50 2.84 -41.05 2.68
N TYR A 51 3.51 -40.09 3.32
CA TYR A 51 2.93 -39.32 4.41
C TYR A 51 1.80 -38.41 3.92
N ARG A 52 1.98 -37.72 2.78
CA ARG A 52 0.96 -36.88 2.14
C ARG A 52 -0.28 -37.69 1.74
N SER A 53 -0.11 -38.91 1.22
CA SER A 53 -1.24 -39.78 0.87
C SER A 53 -1.98 -40.29 2.12
N LYS A 54 -1.26 -40.63 3.20
CA LYS A 54 -1.86 -40.94 4.51
C LYS A 54 -2.64 -39.74 5.06
N LEU A 55 -2.03 -38.56 5.07
CA LEU A 55 -2.68 -37.31 5.50
C LEU A 55 -3.92 -37.02 4.69
N LYS A 56 -3.87 -37.14 3.36
CA LYS A 56 -5.04 -36.94 2.49
C LYS A 56 -6.15 -37.94 2.80
N ARG A 57 -5.81 -39.19 3.13
CA ARG A 57 -6.77 -40.24 3.49
C ARG A 57 -7.44 -39.95 4.84
N VAL A 58 -6.65 -39.53 5.85
CA VAL A 58 -7.15 -39.09 7.15
C VAL A 58 -8.04 -37.85 7.00
N TRP A 59 -7.58 -36.86 6.23
CA TRP A 59 -8.32 -35.64 5.94
C TRP A 59 -9.64 -35.93 5.23
N ASN A 60 -9.65 -36.83 4.24
CA ASN A 60 -10.87 -37.26 3.58
C ASN A 60 -11.85 -37.97 4.54
N LYS A 61 -11.34 -38.77 5.49
CA LYS A 61 -12.18 -39.44 6.51
C LYS A 61 -12.79 -38.44 7.51
N ILE A 62 -12.01 -37.44 7.91
CA ILE A 62 -12.48 -36.31 8.73
C ILE A 62 -13.55 -35.52 7.97
N ILE A 63 -13.27 -35.15 6.71
CA ILE A 63 -14.20 -34.42 5.85
C ILE A 63 -15.48 -35.23 5.61
N SER A 64 -15.40 -36.54 5.37
CA SER A 64 -16.59 -37.38 5.16
C SER A 64 -17.45 -37.47 6.42
N SER A 65 -16.83 -37.56 7.59
CA SER A 65 -17.54 -37.55 8.88
C SER A 65 -18.25 -36.22 9.12
N ILE A 66 -17.60 -35.10 8.79
CA ILE A 66 -18.18 -33.76 8.83
C ILE A 66 -19.31 -33.61 7.81
N LYS A 67 -19.19 -34.24 6.63
CA LYS A 67 -20.18 -34.21 5.55
C LYS A 67 -21.54 -34.79 5.97
N HIS A 68 -21.51 -35.76 6.88
CA HIS A 68 -22.70 -36.42 7.43
C HIS A 68 -23.33 -35.65 8.60
N THR A 69 -22.62 -34.68 9.17
CA THR A 69 -23.13 -33.86 10.25
C THR A 69 -24.22 -32.94 9.73
N TRP A 70 -25.31 -32.78 10.50
CA TRP A 70 -26.42 -31.88 10.20
C TRP A 70 -25.96 -30.45 9.86
N VAL A 71 -24.86 -30.01 10.50
CA VAL A 71 -24.20 -28.72 10.26
C VAL A 71 -23.71 -28.59 8.82
N TYR A 72 -23.11 -29.62 8.22
CA TYR A 72 -22.67 -29.56 6.81
C TYR A 72 -23.85 -29.53 5.85
N LYS A 73 -24.93 -30.27 6.16
CA LYS A 73 -26.16 -30.25 5.36
C LYS A 73 -26.82 -28.86 5.39
N LYS A 74 -26.90 -28.25 6.58
CA LYS A 74 -27.40 -26.89 6.77
C LYS A 74 -26.48 -25.83 6.15
N ALA A 75 -25.18 -25.91 6.36
CA ALA A 75 -24.19 -25.04 5.71
C ALA A 75 -24.20 -25.15 4.19
N ARG A 76 -24.44 -26.35 3.64
CA ARG A 76 -24.60 -26.57 2.20
C ARG A 76 -25.89 -25.91 1.68
N LEU A 77 -26.99 -26.01 2.42
CA LEU A 77 -28.26 -25.32 2.10
C LEU A 77 -28.11 -23.79 2.15
N LEU A 78 -27.39 -23.26 3.15
CA LEU A 78 -27.02 -21.84 3.24
C LEU A 78 -26.15 -21.38 2.07
N ARG A 79 -25.43 -22.30 1.42
CA ARG A 79 -24.55 -22.03 0.27
C ARG A 79 -25.23 -22.18 -1.08
N MET A 80 -26.41 -22.80 -1.16
CA MET A 80 -27.13 -22.91 -2.43
C MET A 80 -27.74 -21.55 -2.78
N ASP A 81 -27.42 -21.03 -3.96
CA ASP A 81 -27.94 -19.77 -4.45
C ASP A 81 -29.45 -19.92 -4.75
N GLY A 82 -30.28 -19.13 -4.07
CA GLY A 82 -31.74 -19.13 -4.21
C GLY A 82 -32.53 -19.34 -2.91
N SER A 83 -31.92 -19.85 -1.84
CA SER A 83 -32.60 -19.94 -0.52
C SER A 83 -32.70 -18.58 0.17
N LEU A 84 -33.84 -18.31 0.82
CA LEU A 84 -34.05 -17.11 1.65
C LEU A 84 -32.97 -16.97 2.73
N GLU A 85 -32.52 -18.08 3.33
CA GLU A 85 -31.49 -18.07 4.36
C GLU A 85 -30.14 -17.52 3.84
N ASN A 86 -29.78 -17.87 2.59
CA ASN A 86 -28.57 -17.37 1.93
C ASN A 86 -28.69 -15.86 1.68
N TYR A 87 -29.87 -15.39 1.27
CA TYR A 87 -30.14 -13.96 1.09
C TYR A 87 -30.03 -13.18 2.41
N ILE A 88 -30.66 -13.69 3.48
CA ILE A 88 -30.62 -13.07 4.81
C ILE A 88 -29.18 -13.02 5.34
N LEU A 89 -28.41 -14.11 5.24
CA LEU A 89 -27.01 -14.12 5.68
C LEU A 89 -26.14 -13.15 4.89
N LYS A 90 -26.29 -13.10 3.56
CA LYS A 90 -25.56 -12.13 2.71
C LYS A 90 -25.96 -10.68 3.06
N SER A 91 -27.23 -10.45 3.40
CA SER A 91 -27.74 -9.15 3.84
C SER A 91 -27.18 -8.76 5.20
N MET A 92 -27.17 -9.66 6.19
CA MET A 92 -26.58 -9.45 7.51
C MET A 92 -25.09 -9.15 7.44
N PHE A 93 -24.34 -9.90 6.61
CA PHE A 93 -22.93 -9.63 6.40
C PHE A 93 -22.71 -8.27 5.71
N GLY A 94 -23.56 -7.91 4.74
CA GLY A 94 -23.54 -6.61 4.09
C GLY A 94 -23.82 -5.46 5.05
N PHE A 95 -24.83 -5.60 5.92
CA PHE A 95 -25.19 -4.62 6.95
C PHE A 95 -24.06 -4.42 7.97
N LEU A 96 -23.52 -5.52 8.51
CA LEU A 96 -22.40 -5.46 9.47
C LEU A 96 -21.15 -4.83 8.84
N SER A 97 -20.83 -5.20 7.59
CA SER A 97 -19.76 -4.57 6.82
C SER A 97 -20.02 -3.08 6.57
N GLY A 98 -21.26 -2.70 6.29
CA GLY A 98 -21.68 -1.29 6.10
C GLY A 98 -21.48 -0.43 7.35
N ILE A 99 -21.87 -0.94 8.53
CA ILE A 99 -21.61 -0.27 9.82
C ILE A 99 -20.10 -0.11 10.04
N PHE A 100 -19.33 -1.18 9.84
CA PHE A 100 -17.87 -1.15 10.00
C PHE A 100 -17.21 -0.11 9.07
N LEU A 101 -17.61 -0.07 7.79
CA LEU A 101 -17.12 0.92 6.83
C LEU A 101 -17.52 2.35 7.19
N THR A 102 -18.74 2.55 7.71
CA THR A 102 -19.21 3.85 8.18
C THR A 102 -18.35 4.35 9.34
N TYR A 103 -18.03 3.48 10.30
CA TYR A 103 -17.13 3.83 11.40
C TYR A 103 -15.72 4.21 10.91
N MET A 104 -15.18 3.45 9.95
CA MET A 104 -13.89 3.80 9.33
C MET A 104 -13.93 5.17 8.62
N PHE A 105 -15.00 5.50 7.91
CA PHE A 105 -15.16 6.81 7.28
C PHE A 105 -15.33 7.95 8.28
N PHE A 106 -16.03 7.72 9.40
CA PHE A 106 -16.15 8.71 10.47
C PHE A 106 -14.78 9.09 11.04
N VAL A 107 -13.96 8.08 11.37
CA VAL A 107 -12.59 8.29 11.86
C VAL A 107 -11.75 9.03 10.81
N PHE A 108 -11.88 8.66 9.53
CA PHE A 108 -11.18 9.33 8.44
C PHE A 108 -11.56 10.82 8.30
N PHE A 109 -12.85 11.17 8.36
CA PHE A 109 -13.28 12.57 8.26
C PHE A 109 -12.83 13.42 9.44
N VAL A 110 -12.83 12.87 10.65
CA VAL A 110 -12.38 13.59 11.85
C VAL A 110 -10.86 13.84 11.80
N ILE A 111 -10.08 12.81 11.45
CA ILE A 111 -8.61 12.90 11.49
C ILE A 111 -8.05 13.63 10.27
N GLN A 112 -8.45 13.25 9.06
CA GLN A 112 -7.79 13.70 7.82
C GLN A 112 -8.36 15.01 7.29
N LEU A 113 -9.66 15.24 7.51
CA LEU A 113 -10.35 16.41 6.98
C LEU A 113 -10.51 17.52 8.04
N SER A 114 -10.19 17.22 9.31
CA SER A 114 -10.27 18.17 10.44
C SER A 114 -11.64 18.86 10.57
N PHE A 115 -12.71 18.18 10.13
CA PHE A 115 -14.06 18.72 10.26
C PHE A 115 -14.51 18.73 11.72
N THR A 116 -15.42 19.66 12.05
CA THR A 116 -16.04 19.70 13.36
C THR A 116 -16.87 18.42 13.59
N PHE A 117 -16.96 17.97 14.84
CA PHE A 117 -17.69 16.76 15.19
C PHE A 117 -19.14 16.75 14.67
N SER A 118 -19.81 17.91 14.70
CA SER A 118 -21.19 18.05 14.23
C SER A 118 -21.31 17.82 12.72
N SER A 119 -20.48 18.46 11.89
CA SER A 119 -20.56 18.31 10.44
C SER A 119 -20.10 16.92 9.99
N ALA A 120 -19.07 16.36 10.64
CA ALA A 120 -18.60 15.01 10.37
C ALA A 120 -19.68 13.96 10.67
N THR A 121 -20.39 14.11 11.80
CA THR A 121 -21.48 13.21 12.18
C THR A 121 -22.65 13.29 11.19
N MET A 122 -23.04 14.50 10.77
CA MET A 122 -24.12 14.69 9.78
C MET A 122 -23.78 14.04 8.43
N LEU A 123 -22.59 14.30 7.89
CA LEU A 123 -22.16 13.70 6.62
C LEU A 123 -22.03 12.19 6.72
N CYS A 124 -21.46 11.68 7.82
CA CYS A 124 -21.27 10.26 8.01
C CYS A 124 -22.60 9.53 8.30
N ALA A 125 -23.58 10.20 8.92
CA ALA A 125 -24.93 9.66 9.08
C ALA A 125 -25.62 9.51 7.72
N ILE A 126 -25.59 10.53 6.88
CA ILE A 126 -26.23 10.48 5.54
C ILE A 126 -25.53 9.43 4.66
N LEU A 127 -24.21 9.52 4.50
CA LEU A 127 -23.44 8.59 3.68
C LEU A 127 -23.45 7.18 4.26
N GLY A 128 -23.35 7.04 5.58
CA GLY A 128 -23.37 5.78 6.28
C GLY A 128 -24.70 5.06 6.17
N MET A 129 -25.82 5.78 6.24
CA MET A 129 -27.15 5.22 6.02
C MET A 129 -27.29 4.70 4.57
N ILE A 130 -26.92 5.50 3.58
CA ILE A 130 -26.96 5.09 2.17
C ILE A 130 -26.06 3.88 1.92
N LEU A 131 -24.84 3.89 2.45
CA LEU A 131 -23.86 2.82 2.29
C LEU A 131 -24.36 1.54 2.98
N THR A 132 -24.83 1.63 4.22
CA THR A 132 -25.28 0.49 5.02
C THR A 132 -26.52 -0.16 4.41
N LEU A 133 -27.52 0.65 4.00
CA LEU A 133 -28.71 0.15 3.29
C LEU A 133 -28.33 -0.41 1.90
N GLY A 134 -27.44 0.26 1.17
CA GLY A 134 -26.94 -0.19 -0.12
C GLY A 134 -26.25 -1.55 -0.05
N LEU A 135 -25.36 -1.75 0.93
CA LEU A 135 -24.75 -3.06 1.18
C LEU A 135 -25.73 -4.06 1.77
N ALA A 136 -26.74 -3.65 2.52
CA ALA A 136 -27.72 -4.57 3.11
C ALA A 136 -28.71 -5.13 2.08
N PHE A 137 -29.10 -4.37 1.05
CA PHE A 137 -30.17 -4.79 0.11
C PHE A 137 -29.69 -4.98 -1.34
N SER A 138 -28.71 -4.21 -1.83
CA SER A 138 -28.34 -4.22 -3.25
C SER A 138 -27.13 -5.11 -3.56
N TYR A 139 -27.33 -6.14 -4.37
CA TYR A 139 -26.24 -7.01 -4.82
C TYR A 139 -25.18 -6.26 -5.64
N ARG A 140 -25.60 -5.27 -6.45
CA ARG A 140 -24.66 -4.48 -7.28
C ARG A 140 -23.75 -3.64 -6.41
N VAL A 141 -24.31 -2.98 -5.40
CA VAL A 141 -23.53 -2.14 -4.46
C VAL A 141 -22.55 -2.99 -3.68
N ARG A 142 -22.97 -4.15 -3.16
CA ARG A 142 -22.06 -5.11 -2.50
C ARG A 142 -20.87 -5.46 -3.40
N CYS A 143 -21.14 -5.86 -4.65
CA CYS A 143 -20.08 -6.23 -5.59
C CYS A 143 -19.11 -5.09 -5.85
N ILE A 144 -19.60 -3.87 -6.09
CA ILE A 144 -18.76 -2.70 -6.35
C ILE A 144 -17.88 -2.38 -5.13
N VAL A 145 -18.45 -2.39 -3.92
CA VAL A 145 -17.71 -2.08 -2.69
C VAL A 145 -16.67 -3.15 -2.37
N PHE A 146 -17.01 -4.44 -2.51
CA PHE A 146 -16.05 -5.53 -2.35
C PHE A 146 -14.94 -5.51 -3.41
N LEU A 147 -15.21 -5.00 -4.61
CA LEU A 147 -14.19 -4.80 -5.64
C LEU A 147 -13.34 -3.55 -5.40
N LEU A 148 -13.90 -2.49 -4.80
CA LEU A 148 -13.15 -1.28 -4.45
C LEU A 148 -12.08 -1.53 -3.39
N LEU A 149 -12.36 -2.35 -2.37
CA LEU A 149 -11.40 -2.70 -1.31
C LEU A 149 -10.03 -3.19 -1.85
N PRO A 150 -9.95 -4.20 -2.73
CA PRO A 150 -8.69 -4.62 -3.33
C PRO A 150 -8.12 -3.61 -4.34
N GLN A 151 -8.93 -2.70 -4.91
CA GLN A 151 -8.41 -1.66 -5.80
C GLN A 151 -7.50 -0.67 -5.06
N PHE A 152 -7.74 -0.37 -3.77
CA PHE A 152 -6.82 0.45 -2.96
C PHE A 152 -5.41 -0.15 -2.87
N PHE A 153 -5.31 -1.49 -2.85
CA PHE A 153 -4.02 -2.20 -2.84
C PHE A 153 -3.42 -2.40 -4.24
N SER A 154 -4.15 -2.06 -5.29
CA SER A 154 -3.68 -2.18 -6.67
C SER A 154 -2.69 -1.07 -7.04
N LYS A 155 -2.01 -1.20 -8.18
CA LYS A 155 -1.12 -0.16 -8.73
C LYS A 155 -1.85 1.18 -8.89
N ARG A 156 -3.10 1.15 -9.35
CA ARG A 156 -3.94 2.33 -9.55
C ARG A 156 -4.40 2.95 -8.23
N GLY A 157 -4.80 2.13 -7.24
CA GLY A 157 -5.18 2.63 -5.92
C GLY A 157 -4.03 3.31 -5.19
N ARG A 158 -2.82 2.76 -5.28
CA ARG A 158 -1.61 3.41 -4.74
C ARG A 158 -1.33 4.77 -5.40
N GLN A 159 -1.52 4.89 -6.71
CA GLN A 159 -1.39 6.18 -7.40
C GLN A 159 -2.43 7.20 -6.89
N ALA A 160 -3.69 6.77 -6.70
CA ALA A 160 -4.74 7.62 -6.14
C ALA A 160 -4.45 8.05 -4.70
N LEU A 161 -3.97 7.12 -3.84
CA LEU A 161 -3.56 7.43 -2.47
C LEU A 161 -2.39 8.40 -2.41
N MET A 162 -1.40 8.26 -3.30
CA MET A 162 -0.28 9.21 -3.39
C MET A 162 -0.75 10.59 -3.84
N ALA A 163 -1.66 10.68 -4.81
CA ALA A 163 -2.25 11.95 -5.23
C ALA A 163 -3.04 12.61 -4.09
N TYR A 164 -3.80 11.82 -3.32
CA TYR A 164 -4.52 12.31 -2.15
C TYR A 164 -3.57 12.83 -1.05
N ALA A 165 -2.48 12.11 -0.76
CA ALA A 165 -1.46 12.57 0.19
C ALA A 165 -0.78 13.87 -0.26
N PHE A 166 -0.51 14.02 -1.56
CA PHE A 166 0.01 15.26 -2.12
C PHE A 166 -0.95 16.43 -1.92
N ILE A 167 -2.25 16.22 -2.19
CA ILE A 167 -3.29 17.24 -1.94
C ILE A 167 -3.32 17.65 -0.46
N LEU A 168 -3.32 16.68 0.47
CA LEU A 168 -3.29 16.96 1.91
C LEU A 168 -2.04 17.75 2.33
N THR A 169 -0.89 17.46 1.73
CA THR A 169 0.36 18.17 2.02
C THR A 169 0.31 19.61 1.51
N LEU A 170 -0.29 19.83 0.34
CA LEU A 170 -0.47 21.16 -0.23
C LEU A 170 -1.45 22.02 0.56
N THR A 171 -2.58 21.45 1.00
CA THR A 171 -3.62 22.23 1.69
C THR A 171 -3.31 22.50 3.16
N GLY A 172 -2.51 21.66 3.82
CA GLY A 172 -2.10 21.86 5.21
C GLY A 172 -0.75 22.58 5.33
N PRO A 173 0.37 21.83 5.50
CA PRO A 173 1.67 22.40 5.84
C PRO A 173 2.24 23.33 4.76
N ALA A 174 2.02 23.05 3.47
CA ALA A 174 2.57 23.90 2.41
C ALA A 174 1.98 25.32 2.43
N LYS A 175 0.69 25.47 2.78
CA LYS A 175 0.07 26.79 2.94
C LYS A 175 0.76 27.62 4.03
N ASN A 176 1.13 26.98 5.14
CA ASN A 176 1.87 27.64 6.23
C ASN A 176 3.29 28.03 5.79
N ILE A 177 3.97 27.15 5.05
CA ILE A 177 5.31 27.45 4.50
C ILE A 177 5.24 28.61 3.51
N LEU A 178 4.26 28.61 2.60
CA LEU A 178 4.05 29.69 1.64
C LEU A 178 3.83 31.04 2.33
N HIS A 179 3.06 31.05 3.43
CA HIS A 179 2.86 32.26 4.24
C HIS A 179 4.16 32.71 4.93
N ASN A 180 4.94 31.80 5.49
CA ASN A 180 6.22 32.15 6.10
C ASN A 180 7.23 32.66 5.06
N ILE A 181 7.21 32.11 3.84
CA ILE A 181 8.04 32.58 2.73
C ILE A 181 7.61 33.98 2.30
N SER A 182 6.31 34.28 2.24
CA SER A 182 5.87 35.65 1.89
C SER A 182 6.34 36.66 2.92
N VAL A 183 6.19 36.38 4.21
CA VAL A 183 6.68 37.25 5.30
C VAL A 183 8.20 37.39 5.26
N LEU A 184 8.93 36.29 5.02
CA LEU A 184 10.38 36.33 4.84
C LEU A 184 10.78 37.20 3.64
N SER A 185 10.06 37.10 2.51
CA SER A 185 10.36 37.87 1.30
C SER A 185 10.14 39.38 1.50
N GLU A 186 9.10 39.77 2.25
CA GLU A 186 8.87 41.17 2.63
C GLU A 186 9.96 41.69 3.56
N SER A 187 10.38 40.86 4.53
CA SER A 187 11.47 41.20 5.46
C SER A 187 12.79 41.41 4.72
N LEU A 188 13.12 40.51 3.78
CA LEU A 188 14.31 40.62 2.94
C LEU A 188 14.27 41.86 2.04
N ALA A 189 13.10 42.24 1.52
CA ALA A 189 12.95 43.45 0.72
C ALA A 189 13.25 44.72 1.55
N CYS A 190 12.79 44.76 2.80
CA CYS A 190 13.08 45.87 3.73
C CYS A 190 14.57 45.95 4.08
N GLU A 191 15.20 44.80 4.31
CA GLU A 191 16.62 44.71 4.63
C GLU A 191 17.50 45.13 3.44
N GLN A 192 17.10 44.75 2.21
CA GLN A 192 17.76 45.20 0.99
C GLN A 192 17.75 46.74 0.87
N VAL A 193 16.61 47.40 1.11
CA VAL A 193 16.53 48.88 1.07
C VAL A 193 17.50 49.50 2.08
N SER A 194 17.51 49.00 3.31
CA SER A 194 18.40 49.49 4.37
C SER A 194 19.88 49.26 4.05
N PHE A 195 20.21 48.17 3.37
CA PHE A 195 21.57 47.88 2.90
C PHE A 195 22.00 48.82 1.77
N TYR A 196 21.14 49.07 0.78
CA TYR A 196 21.43 50.02 -0.32
C TYR A 196 21.66 51.44 0.21
N GLU A 197 20.87 51.89 1.19
CA GLU A 197 21.04 53.20 1.83
C GLU A 197 22.44 53.31 2.49
N GLN A 198 22.85 52.29 3.27
CA GLN A 198 24.16 52.25 3.92
C GLN A 198 25.32 52.22 2.93
N VAL A 199 25.22 51.40 1.88
CA VAL A 199 26.24 51.36 0.80
C VAL A 199 26.33 52.69 0.07
N ARG A 200 25.19 53.34 -0.21
CA ARG A 200 25.13 54.65 -0.85
C ARG A 200 25.79 55.73 0.01
N LEU A 201 25.50 55.76 1.31
CA LEU A 201 26.14 56.69 2.26
C LEU A 201 27.65 56.42 2.34
N GLY A 202 28.08 55.15 2.44
CA GLY A 202 29.49 54.79 2.44
C GLY A 202 30.24 55.25 1.17
N MET A 203 29.62 55.10 0.01
CA MET A 203 30.20 55.54 -1.28
C MET A 203 30.29 57.07 -1.37
N PHE A 204 29.38 57.81 -0.75
CA PHE A 204 29.39 59.28 -0.74
C PHE A 204 30.37 59.85 0.29
N TYR A 205 30.40 59.28 1.50
CA TYR A 205 31.25 59.76 2.60
C TYR A 205 32.72 59.32 2.47
N SER A 206 33.01 58.15 1.88
CA SER A 206 34.38 57.66 1.64
C SER A 206 35.29 58.67 0.90
N PRO A 207 34.94 59.18 -0.30
CA PRO A 207 35.77 60.13 -1.02
C PRO A 207 35.85 61.49 -0.31
N LEU A 208 34.79 61.90 0.40
CA LEU A 208 34.79 63.11 1.23
C LEU A 208 35.77 62.99 2.40
N LEU A 209 35.77 61.85 3.11
CA LEU A 209 36.70 61.61 4.22
C LEU A 209 38.14 61.55 3.70
N LEU A 210 38.37 60.88 2.56
CA LEU A 210 39.68 60.77 1.93
C LEU A 210 40.20 62.14 1.49
N SER A 211 39.36 62.98 0.90
CA SER A 211 39.75 64.34 0.50
C SER A 211 39.98 65.25 1.70
N LEU A 212 39.23 65.10 2.79
CA LEU A 212 39.51 65.79 4.06
C LEU A 212 40.85 65.36 4.67
N LEU A 213 41.16 64.06 4.65
CA LEU A 213 42.42 63.47 5.14
C LEU A 213 43.62 63.92 4.29
N ILE A 214 43.45 64.02 2.97
CA ILE A 214 44.45 64.59 2.07
C ILE A 214 44.64 66.08 2.39
N LEU A 215 43.57 66.82 2.68
CA LEU A 215 43.68 68.23 3.07
C LEU A 215 44.46 68.39 4.37
N THR A 216 44.12 67.64 5.43
CA THR A 216 44.79 67.75 6.74
C THR A 216 46.26 67.31 6.69
N THR A 217 46.59 66.26 5.93
CA THR A 217 47.99 65.83 5.72
C THR A 217 48.79 66.83 4.88
N LYS A 218 48.14 67.59 3.98
CA LYS A 218 48.79 68.67 3.23
C LYS A 218 49.02 69.91 4.11
N THR A 219 48.09 70.25 4.99
CA THR A 219 48.26 71.35 5.96
C THR A 219 49.38 71.04 6.97
N HIS A 220 49.54 69.78 7.36
CA HIS A 220 50.62 69.35 8.27
C HIS A 220 52.01 69.29 7.62
N ARG A 221 52.11 69.36 6.28
CA ARG A 221 53.38 69.35 5.51
C ARG A 221 53.82 70.77 5.07
N ILE A 222 53.05 71.81 5.43
CA ILE A 222 53.33 73.21 5.09
C ILE A 222 53.78 74.02 6.35
N ASN A 223 53.78 73.38 7.52
CA ASN A 223 54.54 73.82 8.69
C ASN A 223 55.79 72.95 8.86
#